data_AF-A0A660S6C2-F1
#
_entry.id   AF-A0A660S6C2-F1
#
_cell.length_a   1.000
_cell.length_b   1.000
_cell.length_c   1.000
_cell.angle_alpha   90.00
_cell.angle_beta   90.00
_cell.angle_gamma   90.00
#
_symmetry.space_group_name_H-M   'P 1'
#
loop_
_entity.id
_entity.type
_entity.pdbx_description
1 polymer ?
#
loop_
_entity_poly.entity_id
_entity_poly.type
_entity_poly.pdbx_seq_one_letter_code
_entity_poly.pdbx_strand_id
1 'polypeptide(L)' 'MFKKSGLLTFYAETSLHMGSGTSLSYVDLPIQREKHTEFPIMQASGIKGVIREFAERHWKDDKTKVEVIFGP' A
#
# COMPACT_ATOMS: atom_id res chain seq x y z
N MET A 1 7.96 -18.97 -8.18
CA MET A 1 7.27 -19.31 -6.91
C MET A 1 8.16 -18.87 -5.74
N PHE A 2 7.59 -18.37 -4.64
CA PHE A 2 8.33 -17.75 -3.53
C PHE A 2 9.01 -18.78 -2.62
N LYS A 3 10.17 -18.42 -2.02
CA LYS A 3 10.92 -19.27 -1.06
C LYS A 3 10.49 -19.08 0.40
N LYS A 4 9.94 -17.92 0.75
CA LYS A 4 9.44 -17.56 2.09
C LYS A 4 8.25 -16.62 1.94
N SER A 5 7.34 -16.64 2.92
CA SER A 5 6.20 -15.74 3.03
C SER A 5 6.03 -15.29 4.49
N GLY A 6 5.34 -14.18 4.68
CA GLY A 6 4.95 -13.66 6.00
C GLY A 6 3.56 -13.04 5.91
N LEU A 7 2.82 -13.11 7.01
CA LEU A 7 1.52 -12.47 7.16
C LEU A 7 1.71 -11.13 7.89
N LEU A 8 1.10 -10.08 7.36
CA LEU A 8 1.08 -8.75 7.96
C LEU A 8 -0.38 -8.37 8.22
N THR A 9 -0.67 -7.93 9.44
CA THR A 9 -1.96 -7.37 9.84
C THR A 9 -1.77 -5.90 10.14
N PHE A 10 -2.66 -5.05 9.64
CA PHE A 10 -2.62 -3.62 9.87
C PHE A 10 -3.73 -3.23 10.84
N TYR A 11 -3.35 -2.56 11.93
CA TYR A 11 -4.27 -1.91 12.84
C TYR A 11 -4.20 -0.40 12.60
N ALA A 12 -5.34 0.21 12.29
CA ALA A 12 -5.41 1.65 12.07
C ALA A 12 -5.54 2.37 13.43
N GLU A 13 -4.43 2.93 13.93
CA GLU A 13 -4.43 3.75 15.15
C GLU A 13 -5.18 5.08 14.96
N THR A 14 -5.23 5.57 13.73
CA THR A 14 -5.94 6.79 13.32
C THR A 14 -6.80 6.51 12.08
N SER A 15 -7.72 7.43 11.78
CA SER A 15 -8.52 7.36 10.56
C SER A 15 -7.62 7.31 9.32
N LEU A 16 -7.68 6.21 8.58
CA LEU A 16 -6.89 5.97 7.38
C LEU A 16 -7.74 6.18 6.12
N HIS A 17 -7.23 6.96 5.17
CA HIS A 17 -7.86 7.19 3.88
C HIS A 17 -7.01 6.62 2.74
N MET A 18 -7.32 5.39 2.32
CA MET A 18 -6.74 4.80 1.10
C MET A 18 -7.62 5.18 -0.09
N GLY A 19 -7.34 6.33 -0.71
CA GLY A 19 -8.19 6.90 -1.76
C GLY A 19 -8.14 6.15 -3.09
N SER A 20 -9.26 6.11 -3.81
CA SER A 20 -9.35 5.55 -5.17
C SER A 20 -9.36 6.62 -6.28
N GLY A 21 -9.06 7.87 -5.94
CA GLY A 21 -9.19 9.02 -6.84
C GLY A 21 -10.51 9.75 -6.65
N THR A 22 -10.85 10.64 -7.59
CA THR A 22 -12.11 11.38 -7.58
C THR A 22 -13.25 10.54 -8.15
N SER A 23 -14.46 10.76 -7.65
CA SER A 23 -15.67 10.09 -8.16
C SER A 23 -16.71 11.11 -8.61
N LEU A 24 -17.55 10.70 -9.57
CA LEU A 24 -18.79 11.41 -9.93
C LEU A 24 -19.97 11.05 -9.01
N SER A 25 -19.70 10.28 -7.95
CA SER A 25 -20.68 9.89 -6.94
C SER A 25 -20.92 11.00 -5.91
N TYR A 26 -21.69 10.70 -4.87
CA TYR A 26 -21.98 11.62 -3.76
C TYR A 26 -20.78 11.89 -2.84
N VAL A 27 -19.75 11.03 -2.88
CA VAL A 27 -18.48 11.26 -2.19
C VAL A 27 -17.44 11.68 -3.22
N ASP A 28 -16.88 12.87 -3.04
CA ASP A 28 -15.85 13.41 -3.96
C ASP A 28 -14.59 12.54 -3.97
N LEU A 29 -14.12 12.14 -2.79
CA LEU A 29 -12.90 11.34 -2.58
C LEU A 29 -13.24 10.05 -1.83
N PRO A 30 -13.72 8.99 -2.52
CA PRO A 30 -13.98 7.72 -1.89
C PRO A 30 -12.70 6.93 -1.57
N ILE A 31 -12.81 6.04 -0.60
CA ILE A 31 -11.80 5.02 -0.32
C ILE A 31 -11.85 3.88 -1.35
N GLN A 32 -10.74 3.16 -1.48
CA GLN A 32 -10.63 1.96 -2.29
C GLN A 32 -11.54 0.84 -1.79
N ARG A 33 -12.22 0.17 -2.73
CA ARG A 33 -13.13 -0.94 -2.47
C ARG A 33 -12.87 -2.10 -3.43
N GLU A 34 -13.14 -3.31 -2.97
CA GLU A 34 -13.20 -4.49 -3.83
C GLU A 34 -14.46 -4.45 -4.71
N LYS A 35 -14.30 -4.63 -6.03
CA LYS A 35 -15.37 -4.40 -7.01
C LYS A 35 -16.62 -5.29 -6.85
N HIS A 36 -16.47 -6.49 -6.28
CA HIS A 36 -17.56 -7.46 -6.22
C HIS A 36 -18.32 -7.41 -4.89
N THR A 37 -17.66 -7.04 -3.81
CA THR A 37 -18.22 -7.04 -2.44
C THR A 37 -18.40 -5.63 -1.89
N GLU A 38 -17.77 -4.64 -2.51
CA GLU A 38 -17.66 -3.25 -2.04
C GLU A 38 -16.97 -3.11 -0.68
N PHE A 39 -16.27 -4.14 -0.20
CA PHE A 39 -15.52 -4.05 1.05
C PHE A 39 -14.34 -3.09 0.94
N PRO A 40 -14.05 -2.30 2.00
CA PRO A 40 -12.85 -1.48 2.05
C PRO A 40 -11.60 -2.34 1.88
N ILE A 41 -10.71 -1.93 0.98
CA ILE A 41 -9.43 -2.60 0.76
C ILE A 41 -8.29 -1.59 0.74
N MET A 42 -7.08 -2.11 0.96
CA MET A 42 -5.85 -1.40 0.69
C MET A 42 -5.17 -2.08 -0.49
N GLN A 43 -5.12 -1.42 -1.65
CA GLN A 43 -4.47 -1.97 -2.83
C GLN A 43 -2.98 -2.22 -2.57
N ALA A 44 -2.48 -3.37 -3.02
CA ALA A 44 -1.10 -3.79 -2.77
C ALA A 44 -0.06 -2.81 -3.32
N SER A 45 -0.37 -2.07 -4.39
CA SER A 45 0.50 -1.04 -4.96
C SER A 45 0.73 0.12 -3.98
N GLY A 46 -0.32 0.58 -3.29
CA GLY A 46 -0.22 1.63 -2.29
C GLY A 46 0.59 1.18 -1.08
N ILE A 47 0.31 -0.02 -0.57
CA ILE A 47 1.08 -0.61 0.55
C ILE A 47 2.55 -0.77 0.16
N LYS A 48 2.83 -1.30 -1.03
CA LYS A 48 4.20 -1.46 -1.53
C LYS A 48 4.93 -0.12 -1.60
N GLY A 49 4.27 0.94 -2.09
CA GLY A 49 4.85 2.28 -2.15
C GLY A 49 5.25 2.82 -0.77
N VAL A 50 4.36 2.71 0.21
CA VAL A 50 4.62 3.16 1.60
C VAL A 50 5.77 2.38 2.22
N ILE A 51 5.80 1.05 2.08
CA ILE A 51 6.87 0.22 2.63
C ILE A 51 8.20 0.48 1.91
N ARG A 52 8.18 0.72 0.58
CA ARG A 52 9.38 1.08 -0.17
C ARG A 52 9.97 2.39 0.35
N GLU A 53 9.16 3.43 0.48
CA GLU A 53 9.60 4.74 0.98
C GLU A 53 10.16 4.61 2.42
N PHE A 54 9.51 3.83 3.28
CA PHE A 54 10.02 3.51 4.60
C PHE A 54 11.39 2.81 4.55
N ALA A 55 11.57 1.84 3.65
CA ALA A 55 12.83 1.14 3.46
C ALA A 55 13.95 2.06 2.94
N GLU A 56 13.65 2.98 2.02
CA GLU A 56 14.60 3.99 1.52
C GLU A 56 15.09 4.90 2.65
N ARG A 57 14.20 5.31 3.55
CA ARG A 57 14.57 6.11 4.73
C ARG A 57 15.38 5.33 5.76
N HIS A 58 15.17 4.02 5.86
CA HIS A 58 15.85 3.17 6.84
C HIS A 58 17.20 2.63 6.35
N TRP A 59 17.34 2.32 5.06
CA TRP A 59 18.56 1.79 4.43
C TRP A 59 19.26 2.83 3.55
N LYS A 60 19.41 4.07 4.05
CA LYS A 60 19.87 5.24 3.27
C LYS A 60 21.12 5.00 2.40
N ASP A 61 22.03 4.16 2.86
CA ASP A 61 23.32 3.89 2.19
C ASP A 61 23.26 2.71 1.20
N ASP A 62 22.13 1.98 1.13
CA ASP A 62 21.98 0.75 0.34
C ASP A 62 20.73 0.84 -0.57
N LYS A 63 20.82 1.74 -1.56
CA LYS A 63 19.78 1.89 -2.61
C LYS A 63 19.58 0.59 -3.40
N THR A 64 20.67 -0.14 -3.66
CA THR A 64 20.63 -1.41 -4.40
C THR A 64 19.71 -2.42 -3.72
N LYS A 65 19.72 -2.49 -2.39
CA LYS A 65 18.83 -3.38 -1.65
C LYS A 65 17.36 -3.02 -1.79
N VAL A 66 17.01 -1.73 -1.81
CA VAL A 66 15.63 -1.29 -2.05
C VAL A 66 15.21 -1.68 -3.47
N GLU A 67 16.04 -1.39 -4.47
CA GLU A 67 15.74 -1.68 -5.88
C GLU A 67 15.56 -3.18 -6.14
N VAL A 68 16.40 -4.03 -5.53
CA VAL A 68 16.30 -5.50 -5.67
C VAL A 68 15.00 -6.05 -5.07
N ILE A 69 14.50 -5.47 -3.98
CA ILE A 69 13.29 -5.96 -3.28
C ILE A 69 12.01 -5.37 -3.90
N PHE A 70 11.99 -4.07 -4.18
CA PHE A 70 10.78 -3.35 -4.60
C PHE A 70 10.73 -3.06 -6.11
N GLY A 71 11.81 -3.28 -6.85
CA GLY A 71 11.96 -2.92 -8.26
C GLY A 71 12.66 -1.55 -8.43
N PRO A 72 12.97 -1.14 -9.68
CA PRO A 72 13.46 0.20 -9.96
C PRO A 72 12.49 1.27 -9.47
#